data_AF-A0A5E3WQ32-F1
#
_entry.id   AF-A0A5E3WQ32-F1
#
_cell.length_a   1.000
_cell.length_b   1.000
_cell.length_c   1.000
_cell.angle_alpha   90.00
_cell.angle_beta   90.00
_cell.angle_gamma   90.00
#
_symmetry.space_group_name_H-M   'P 1'
#
loop_
_entity.id
_entity.type
_entity.pdbx_description
1 polymer ?
#
loop_
_entity_poly.entity_id
_entity_poly.type
_entity_poly.pdbx_seq_one_letter_code
_entity_poly.pdbx_strand_id
1 'polypeptide(L)'
;MPPWNGTKAKVQLRLSVQRLRTLQEKKEAQAKMARRDVAMLLERGKIETARIKVENIINEDVYLELLELLELYCELLIARFGLLDQNSREPDAAVSEGVNAVIHAAPRTELKELHILRDLLMHKYGREYSAAIMENRDGVVSERVTKKLVVETPPAVLVNAYLSEIAKGYGVKWSPPEDDVEEQVPSTDDVDDTPDGGVKEPTSPLDAEHLPPGVGVSDSVAREGRKTPRLPELPPTEDEIEGTKEASAAAEDKKAVSEKGKVQSKPAEPEDDFTMLAKRFEALKKR
;
A
#
# COMPACT_ATOMS: atom_id res chain seq x y z
N MET A 1 13.98 4.59 -12.25
CA MET A 1 13.08 5.58 -11.60
C MET A 1 13.33 6.92 -12.25
N PRO A 2 12.30 7.73 -12.57
CA PRO A 2 12.49 9.11 -13.01
C PRO A 2 13.12 9.96 -11.88
N PRO A 3 13.92 10.99 -12.20
CA PRO A 3 14.50 11.86 -11.19
C PRO A 3 13.45 12.67 -10.44
N TRP A 4 13.73 12.99 -9.16
CA TRP A 4 12.88 13.90 -8.37
C TRP A 4 12.73 15.24 -9.09
N ASN A 5 11.48 15.72 -9.16
CA ASN A 5 11.14 17.03 -9.68
C ASN A 5 9.90 17.51 -8.91
N GLY A 6 10.06 18.55 -8.08
CA GLY A 6 9.00 19.03 -7.20
C GLY A 6 7.73 19.43 -7.95
N THR A 7 7.85 20.20 -9.04
CA THR A 7 6.72 20.60 -9.89
C THR A 7 5.96 19.37 -10.42
N LYS A 8 6.68 18.36 -10.92
CA LYS A 8 6.07 17.11 -11.41
C LYS A 8 5.40 16.33 -10.27
N ALA A 9 6.06 16.19 -9.12
CA ALA A 9 5.50 15.50 -7.95
C ALA A 9 4.23 16.18 -7.43
N LYS A 10 4.18 17.52 -7.42
CA LYS A 10 3.00 18.30 -7.01
C LYS A 10 1.81 18.13 -7.95
N VAL A 11 2.07 18.07 -9.26
CA VAL A 11 1.03 17.74 -10.25
C VAL A 11 0.58 16.29 -10.09
N GLN A 12 1.51 15.37 -9.89
CA GLN A 12 1.24 13.94 -9.72
C GLN A 12 0.37 13.64 -8.49
N LEU A 13 0.64 14.31 -7.37
CA LEU A 13 -0.19 14.25 -6.15
C LEU A 13 -1.63 14.69 -6.42
N ARG A 14 -1.83 15.83 -7.09
CA ARG A 14 -3.17 16.34 -7.43
C ARG A 14 -3.95 15.38 -8.34
N LEU A 15 -3.27 14.81 -9.34
CA LEU A 15 -3.87 13.81 -10.22
C LEU A 15 -4.21 12.53 -9.46
N SER A 16 -3.36 12.12 -8.51
CA SER A 16 -3.61 10.95 -7.65
C SER A 16 -4.87 11.14 -6.79
N VAL A 17 -5.05 12.31 -6.14
CA VAL A 17 -6.28 12.64 -5.38
C VAL A 17 -7.52 12.60 -6.28
N GLN A 18 -7.47 13.21 -7.47
CA GLN A 18 -8.60 13.17 -8.40
C GLN A 18 -8.97 11.74 -8.83
N ARG A 19 -7.95 10.89 -9.04
CA ARG A 19 -8.14 9.48 -9.44
C ARG A 19 -8.64 8.61 -8.30
N LEU A 20 -8.19 8.86 -7.07
CA LEU A 20 -8.67 8.18 -5.87
C LEU A 20 -10.18 8.38 -5.71
N ARG A 21 -10.67 9.63 -5.75
CA ARG A 21 -12.11 9.95 -5.69
C ARG A 21 -12.94 9.22 -6.74
N THR A 22 -12.58 9.33 -8.02
CA THR A 22 -13.31 8.65 -9.09
C THR A 22 -13.26 7.12 -8.98
N LEU A 23 -12.20 6.56 -8.40
CA LEU A 23 -12.11 5.12 -8.15
C LEU A 23 -12.98 4.69 -6.96
N GLN A 24 -13.00 5.47 -5.86
CA GLN A 24 -13.89 5.25 -4.71
C GLN A 24 -15.36 5.26 -5.17
N GLU A 25 -15.82 6.32 -5.84
CA GLU A 25 -17.18 6.44 -6.39
C GLU A 25 -17.58 5.22 -7.25
N LYS A 26 -16.66 4.74 -8.09
CA LYS A 26 -16.85 3.53 -8.91
C LYS A 26 -16.97 2.27 -8.04
N LYS A 27 -16.08 2.10 -7.05
CA LYS A 27 -16.04 0.94 -6.16
C LYS A 27 -17.28 0.87 -5.26
N GLU A 28 -17.74 2.00 -4.71
CA GLU A 28 -19.01 2.10 -3.97
C GLU A 28 -20.22 1.66 -4.82
N ALA A 29 -20.30 2.15 -6.07
CA ALA A 29 -21.35 1.75 -7.00
C ALA A 29 -21.31 0.25 -7.30
N GLN A 30 -20.11 -0.33 -7.46
CA GLN A 30 -19.91 -1.78 -7.61
C GLN A 30 -20.33 -2.56 -6.36
N ALA A 31 -19.95 -2.11 -5.16
CA ALA A 31 -20.32 -2.74 -3.89
C ALA A 31 -21.84 -2.73 -3.68
N LYS A 32 -22.54 -1.64 -4.04
CA LYS A 32 -24.01 -1.56 -4.01
C LYS A 32 -24.69 -2.57 -4.95
N MET A 33 -24.12 -2.82 -6.13
CA MET A 33 -24.61 -3.87 -7.03
C MET A 33 -24.31 -5.27 -6.47
N ALA A 34 -23.11 -5.50 -5.94
CA ALA A 34 -22.72 -6.79 -5.37
C ALA A 34 -23.57 -7.19 -4.15
N ARG A 35 -23.90 -6.25 -3.26
CA ARG A 35 -24.82 -6.49 -2.13
C ARG A 35 -26.23 -6.89 -2.60
N ARG A 36 -26.74 -6.28 -3.68
CA ARG A 36 -28.01 -6.68 -4.30
C ARG A 36 -27.94 -8.09 -4.90
N ASP A 37 -26.84 -8.45 -5.55
CA ASP A 37 -26.64 -9.81 -6.07
C ASP A 37 -26.61 -10.87 -4.97
N VAL A 38 -26.00 -10.56 -3.82
CA VAL A 38 -26.03 -11.43 -2.63
C VAL A 38 -27.46 -11.62 -2.11
N ALA A 39 -28.24 -10.54 -1.98
CA ALA A 39 -29.65 -10.65 -1.58
C ALA A 39 -30.45 -11.58 -2.52
N MET A 40 -30.29 -11.42 -3.84
CA MET A 40 -30.93 -12.31 -4.83
C MET A 40 -30.44 -13.77 -4.78
N LEU A 41 -29.26 -14.05 -4.24
CA LEU A 41 -28.77 -15.42 -4.02
C LEU A 41 -29.35 -16.04 -2.75
N LEU A 42 -29.49 -15.24 -1.69
CA LEU A 42 -30.16 -15.64 -0.45
C LEU A 42 -31.64 -15.97 -0.68
N GLU A 43 -32.37 -15.15 -1.45
CA GLU A 43 -33.75 -15.45 -1.87
C GLU A 43 -33.90 -16.79 -2.62
N ARG A 44 -32.84 -17.20 -3.33
CA ARG A 44 -32.78 -18.45 -4.11
C ARG A 44 -32.23 -19.63 -3.31
N GLY A 45 -31.95 -19.46 -2.02
CA GLY A 45 -31.35 -20.49 -1.16
C GLY A 45 -29.90 -20.88 -1.51
N LYS A 46 -29.18 -20.06 -2.30
CA LYS A 46 -27.81 -20.37 -2.75
C LYS A 46 -26.76 -19.85 -1.76
N ILE A 47 -26.82 -20.36 -0.52
CA ILE A 47 -26.07 -19.83 0.62
C ILE A 47 -24.56 -19.85 0.39
N GLU A 48 -23.99 -20.97 -0.07
CA GLU A 48 -22.54 -21.06 -0.33
C GLU A 48 -22.05 -20.09 -1.40
N THR A 49 -22.84 -19.87 -2.46
CA THR A 49 -22.52 -18.85 -3.48
C THR A 49 -22.65 -17.43 -2.93
N ALA A 50 -23.51 -17.21 -1.93
CA ALA A 50 -23.66 -15.93 -1.24
C ALA A 50 -22.48 -15.67 -0.27
N ARG A 51 -22.03 -16.67 0.50
CA ARG A 51 -20.85 -16.61 1.39
C ARG A 51 -19.59 -16.15 0.63
N ILE A 52 -19.22 -16.88 -0.43
CA ILE A 52 -18.05 -16.57 -1.28
C ILE A 52 -18.14 -15.15 -1.87
N LYS A 53 -19.34 -14.71 -2.28
CA LYS A 53 -19.54 -13.33 -2.77
C LYS A 53 -19.42 -12.28 -1.66
N VAL A 54 -19.85 -12.58 -0.44
CA VAL A 54 -19.71 -11.67 0.71
C VAL A 54 -18.27 -11.53 1.16
N GLU A 55 -17.48 -12.61 1.16
CA GLU A 55 -16.03 -12.53 1.41
C GLU A 55 -15.33 -11.54 0.46
N ASN A 56 -15.71 -11.56 -0.83
CA ASN A 56 -15.21 -10.57 -1.79
C ASN A 56 -15.74 -9.15 -1.52
N ILE A 57 -16.97 -8.98 -1.04
CA ILE A 57 -17.51 -7.65 -0.67
C ILE A 57 -16.74 -7.08 0.53
N ILE A 58 -16.47 -7.90 1.56
CA ILE A 58 -15.69 -7.48 2.74
C ILE A 58 -14.29 -7.01 2.32
N ASN A 59 -13.62 -7.77 1.45
CA ASN A 59 -12.30 -7.40 0.95
C ASN A 59 -12.32 -6.11 0.08
N GLU A 60 -13.36 -5.92 -0.74
CA GLU A 60 -13.54 -4.68 -1.52
C GLU A 60 -13.88 -3.46 -0.65
N ASP A 61 -14.63 -3.64 0.45
CA ASP A 61 -14.89 -2.58 1.43
C ASP A 61 -13.60 -2.18 2.18
N VAL A 62 -12.78 -3.15 2.63
CA VAL A 62 -11.46 -2.87 3.24
C VAL A 62 -10.51 -2.17 2.25
N TYR A 63 -10.58 -2.52 0.96
CA TYR A 63 -9.82 -1.84 -0.09
C TYR A 63 -10.35 -0.41 -0.34
N LEU A 64 -11.65 -0.15 -0.24
CA LEU A 64 -12.21 1.20 -0.30
C LEU A 64 -11.65 2.08 0.83
N GLU A 65 -11.67 1.59 2.07
CA GLU A 65 -11.12 2.31 3.23
C GLU A 65 -9.60 2.58 3.10
N LEU A 66 -8.87 1.73 2.38
CA LEU A 66 -7.47 1.97 2.03
C LEU A 66 -7.33 3.11 1.01
N LEU A 67 -8.19 3.18 -0.01
CA LEU A 67 -8.18 4.27 -0.99
C LEU A 67 -8.50 5.63 -0.34
N GLU A 68 -9.47 5.68 0.58
CA GLU A 68 -9.77 6.88 1.36
C GLU A 68 -8.56 7.32 2.21
N LEU A 69 -7.91 6.37 2.87
CA LEU A 69 -6.72 6.63 3.69
C LEU A 69 -5.53 7.13 2.84
N LEU A 70 -5.35 6.60 1.62
CA LEU A 70 -4.34 7.08 0.67
C LEU A 70 -4.67 8.47 0.10
N GLU A 71 -5.94 8.82 -0.04
CA GLU A 71 -6.36 10.17 -0.42
C GLU A 71 -5.97 11.17 0.66
N LEU A 72 -6.30 10.89 1.92
CA LEU A 72 -5.93 11.72 3.06
C LEU A 72 -4.42 11.97 3.13
N TYR A 73 -3.59 10.93 2.91
CA TYR A 73 -2.14 11.10 2.84
C TYR A 73 -1.69 11.92 1.62
N CYS A 74 -2.29 11.74 0.44
CA CYS A 74 -1.98 12.56 -0.72
C CYS A 74 -2.33 14.04 -0.49
N GLU A 75 -3.46 14.34 0.16
CA GLU A 75 -3.84 15.71 0.52
C GLU A 75 -2.90 16.30 1.58
N LEU A 76 -2.50 15.52 2.59
CA LEU A 76 -1.49 15.93 3.58
C LEU A 76 -0.17 16.32 2.90
N LEU A 77 0.30 15.53 1.93
CA LEU A 77 1.52 15.79 1.16
C LEU A 77 1.39 17.03 0.24
N ILE A 78 0.18 17.33 -0.27
CA ILE A 78 -0.09 18.58 -1.01
C ILE A 78 -0.07 19.79 -0.07
N ALA A 79 -0.74 19.69 1.08
CA ALA A 79 -0.82 20.76 2.06
C ALA A 79 0.55 21.12 2.64
N ARG A 80 1.40 20.09 2.89
CA ARG A 80 2.76 20.22 3.43
C ARG A 80 3.85 20.12 2.36
N PHE A 81 3.52 20.41 1.09
CA PHE A 81 4.45 20.23 -0.04
C PHE A 81 5.77 21.00 0.13
N GLY A 82 5.76 22.14 0.85
CA GLY A 82 6.98 22.89 1.16
C GLY A 82 8.00 22.13 2.01
N LEU A 83 7.57 21.19 2.85
CA LEU A 83 8.45 20.25 3.58
C LEU A 83 8.89 19.12 2.66
N LEU A 84 7.96 18.59 1.85
CA LEU A 84 8.22 17.51 0.90
C LEU A 84 9.25 17.88 -0.19
N ASP A 85 9.34 19.14 -0.59
CA ASP A 85 10.29 19.58 -1.64
C ASP A 85 11.65 20.04 -1.10
N GLN A 86 11.87 20.03 0.22
CA GLN A 86 13.18 20.34 0.80
C GLN A 86 14.26 19.36 0.32
N ASN A 87 15.50 19.84 0.21
CA ASN A 87 16.66 19.02 -0.16
C ASN A 87 17.20 18.21 1.04
N SER A 88 16.31 17.47 1.70
CA SER A 88 16.64 16.51 2.74
C SER A 88 16.66 15.08 2.19
N ARG A 89 17.56 14.25 2.70
CA ARG A 89 17.64 12.81 2.44
C ARG A 89 16.62 11.98 3.22
N GLU A 90 16.00 12.56 4.23
CA GLU A 90 14.97 11.94 5.07
C GLU A 90 13.71 12.82 5.10
N PRO A 91 12.50 12.26 5.09
CA PRO A 91 11.28 13.05 5.19
C PRO A 91 11.12 13.63 6.60
N ASP A 92 10.65 14.87 6.66
CA ASP A 92 10.23 15.49 7.91
C ASP A 92 9.11 14.67 8.58
N ALA A 93 9.10 14.60 9.91
CA ALA A 93 8.11 13.83 10.67
C ALA A 93 6.66 14.24 10.38
N ALA A 94 6.41 15.47 9.93
CA ALA A 94 5.10 15.97 9.53
C ALA A 94 4.63 15.44 8.15
N VAL A 95 5.48 14.75 7.38
CA VAL A 95 5.14 14.17 6.06
C VAL A 95 5.57 12.70 5.91
N SER A 96 6.44 12.19 6.77
CA SER A 96 7.00 10.83 6.69
C SER A 96 5.91 9.74 6.63
N GLU A 97 4.88 9.80 7.48
CA GLU A 97 3.78 8.82 7.47
C GLU A 97 3.12 8.71 6.08
N GLY A 98 2.83 9.85 5.45
CA GLY A 98 2.20 9.88 4.12
C GLY A 98 3.14 9.41 3.00
N VAL A 99 4.43 9.72 3.09
CA VAL A 99 5.45 9.17 2.17
C VAL A 99 5.54 7.66 2.28
N ASN A 100 5.60 7.14 3.51
CA ASN A 100 5.74 5.71 3.80
C ASN A 100 4.51 4.92 3.35
N ALA A 101 3.32 5.44 3.66
CA ALA A 101 2.04 4.88 3.21
C ALA A 101 1.98 4.77 1.69
N VAL A 102 2.31 5.83 0.95
CA VAL A 102 2.27 5.81 -0.53
C VAL A 102 3.31 4.84 -1.12
N ILE A 103 4.55 4.83 -0.63
CA ILE A 103 5.59 3.92 -1.14
C ILE A 103 5.22 2.44 -0.88
N HIS A 104 4.66 2.12 0.29
CA HIS A 104 4.31 0.76 0.67
C HIS A 104 3.00 0.26 0.03
N ALA A 105 1.99 1.12 -0.09
CA ALA A 105 0.68 0.73 -0.61
C ALA A 105 0.61 0.74 -2.14
N ALA A 106 1.27 1.69 -2.83
CA ALA A 106 1.09 1.88 -4.27
C ALA A 106 1.20 0.59 -5.12
N PRO A 107 2.17 -0.34 -4.91
CA PRO A 107 2.26 -1.59 -5.69
C PRO A 107 1.04 -2.50 -5.61
N ARG A 108 0.22 -2.36 -4.56
CA ARG A 108 -0.99 -3.15 -4.29
C ARG A 108 -2.26 -2.42 -4.75
N THR A 109 -2.15 -1.21 -5.29
CA THR A 109 -3.28 -0.43 -5.83
C THR A 109 -3.31 -0.47 -7.37
N GLU A 110 -4.51 -0.39 -7.96
CA GLU A 110 -4.70 -0.30 -9.42
C GLU A 110 -4.35 1.08 -10.02
N LEU A 111 -3.94 2.04 -9.18
CA LEU A 111 -3.72 3.44 -9.55
C LEU A 111 -2.30 3.70 -10.06
N LYS A 112 -2.16 3.75 -11.39
CA LYS A 112 -0.92 4.10 -12.09
C LYS A 112 -0.33 5.43 -11.61
N GLU A 113 -1.17 6.38 -11.23
CA GLU A 113 -0.74 7.66 -10.71
C GLU A 113 0.01 7.57 -9.37
N LEU A 114 -0.39 6.65 -8.48
CA LEU A 114 0.34 6.35 -7.24
C LEU A 114 1.64 5.60 -7.52
N HIS A 115 1.71 4.78 -8.57
CA HIS A 115 2.95 4.09 -8.96
C HIS A 115 4.01 5.11 -9.41
N ILE A 116 3.63 6.09 -10.23
CA ILE A 116 4.52 7.19 -10.66
C ILE A 116 4.94 8.04 -9.46
N LEU A 117 4.03 8.32 -8.52
CA LEU A 117 4.34 9.08 -7.30
C LEU A 117 5.33 8.32 -6.40
N ARG A 118 5.12 7.03 -6.19
CA ARG A 118 6.05 6.14 -5.49
C ARG A 118 7.44 6.21 -6.11
N ASP A 119 7.57 6.04 -7.43
CA ASP A 119 8.88 6.04 -8.08
C ASP A 119 9.63 7.39 -7.94
N LEU A 120 8.90 8.52 -7.90
CA LEU A 120 9.47 9.84 -7.61
C LEU A 120 9.94 9.96 -6.15
N LEU A 121 9.12 9.52 -5.19
CA LEU A 121 9.46 9.52 -3.76
C LEU A 121 10.65 8.61 -3.46
N MET A 122 10.71 7.43 -4.11
CA MET A 122 11.84 6.50 -3.99
C MET A 122 13.14 7.10 -4.52
N HIS A 123 13.10 7.81 -5.64
CA HIS A 123 14.27 8.54 -6.14
C HIS A 123 14.71 9.65 -5.17
N LYS A 124 13.76 10.34 -4.51
CA LYS A 124 14.07 11.44 -3.59
C LYS A 124 14.81 10.95 -2.34
N TYR A 125 14.28 9.93 -1.68
CA TYR A 125 14.79 9.45 -0.39
C TYR A 125 15.82 8.31 -0.50
N GLY A 126 16.07 7.81 -1.71
CA GLY A 126 17.08 6.79 -1.95
C GLY A 126 16.55 5.36 -1.84
N ARG A 127 17.37 4.41 -2.30
CA ARG A 127 16.96 3.02 -2.50
C ARG A 127 16.85 2.27 -1.18
N GLU A 128 17.73 2.56 -0.24
CA GLU A 128 17.86 1.93 1.08
C GLU A 128 16.62 2.25 1.93
N TYR A 129 16.25 3.53 2.00
CA TYR A 129 15.02 4.02 2.64
C TYR A 129 13.77 3.38 2.03
N SER A 130 13.71 3.36 0.69
CA SER A 130 12.59 2.76 -0.06
C SER A 130 12.44 1.26 0.18
N ALA A 131 13.55 0.52 0.28
CA ALA A 131 13.55 -0.92 0.53
C ALA A 131 13.07 -1.24 1.96
N ALA A 132 13.54 -0.48 2.95
CA ALA A 132 13.07 -0.61 4.33
C ALA A 132 11.56 -0.42 4.45
N ILE A 133 11.00 0.59 3.75
CA ILE A 133 9.54 0.82 3.71
C ILE A 133 8.79 -0.32 3.00
N MET A 134 9.27 -0.82 1.86
CA MET A 134 8.58 -1.90 1.13
C MET A 134 8.50 -3.19 1.93
N GLU A 135 9.56 -3.52 2.67
CA GLU A 135 9.60 -4.67 3.58
C GLU A 135 8.95 -4.37 4.95
N ASN A 136 8.50 -3.13 5.18
CA ASN A 136 8.02 -2.62 6.47
C ASN A 136 8.95 -2.95 7.65
N ARG A 137 10.27 -2.81 7.43
CA ARG A 137 11.27 -2.97 8.49
C ARG A 137 10.98 -1.95 9.60
N ASP A 138 11.20 -2.39 10.83
CA ASP A 138 11.04 -1.60 12.06
C ASP A 138 9.64 -0.98 12.28
N GLY A 139 8.61 -1.44 11.54
CA GLY A 139 7.24 -0.92 11.66
C GLY A 139 7.07 0.53 11.18
N VAL A 140 7.93 0.98 10.26
CA VAL A 140 7.99 2.36 9.75
C VAL A 140 6.72 2.78 8.96
N VAL A 141 5.89 1.83 8.53
CA VAL A 141 4.59 2.08 7.91
C VAL A 141 3.47 2.00 8.95
N SER A 142 2.62 3.03 8.98
CA SER A 142 1.44 3.11 9.85
C SER A 142 0.61 1.82 9.82
N GLU A 143 0.36 1.23 10.99
CA GLU A 143 -0.35 -0.04 11.14
C GLU A 143 -1.75 -0.02 10.47
N ARG A 144 -2.37 1.17 10.43
CA ARG A 144 -3.65 1.44 9.74
C ARG A 144 -3.61 1.18 8.24
N VAL A 145 -2.45 1.37 7.60
CA VAL A 145 -2.21 1.06 6.19
C VAL A 145 -1.89 -0.42 6.04
N THR A 146 -0.94 -0.93 6.85
CA THR A 146 -0.46 -2.31 6.77
C THR A 146 -1.59 -3.33 6.97
N LYS A 147 -2.48 -3.13 7.95
CA LYS A 147 -3.65 -4.00 8.19
C LYS A 147 -4.60 -4.08 6.99
N LYS A 148 -4.82 -2.97 6.26
CA LYS A 148 -5.71 -2.93 5.08
C LYS A 148 -5.07 -3.47 3.79
N LEU A 149 -3.76 -3.75 3.82
CA LEU A 149 -3.02 -4.33 2.69
C LEU A 149 -2.82 -5.85 2.82
N VAL A 150 -3.16 -6.42 3.98
CA VAL A 150 -3.22 -7.88 4.17
C VAL A 150 -4.50 -8.38 3.51
N VAL A 151 -4.35 -9.30 2.56
CA VAL A 151 -5.46 -10.04 1.96
C VAL A 151 -5.53 -11.37 2.68
N GLU A 152 -6.51 -11.51 3.56
CA GLU A 152 -6.76 -12.69 4.38
C GLU A 152 -8.23 -13.10 4.27
N THR A 153 -8.54 -14.38 4.45
CA THR A 153 -9.92 -14.88 4.44
C THR A 153 -10.69 -14.28 5.63
N PRO A 154 -11.81 -13.56 5.42
CA PRO A 154 -12.59 -13.02 6.52
C PRO A 154 -13.12 -14.13 7.44
N PRO A 155 -13.17 -13.93 8.77
CA PRO A 155 -13.69 -14.94 9.68
C PRO A 155 -15.19 -15.19 9.43
N ALA A 156 -15.64 -16.44 9.56
CA ALA A 156 -17.01 -16.86 9.27
C ALA A 156 -18.07 -16.02 10.01
N VAL A 157 -17.79 -15.61 11.25
CA VAL A 157 -18.62 -14.69 12.06
C VAL A 157 -18.87 -13.36 11.35
N LEU A 158 -17.84 -12.76 10.72
CA LEU A 158 -17.97 -11.51 9.97
C LEU A 158 -18.76 -11.70 8.67
N VAL A 159 -18.55 -12.83 7.98
CA VAL A 159 -19.33 -13.21 6.79
C VAL A 159 -20.80 -13.38 7.15
N ASN A 160 -21.12 -14.05 8.26
CA ASN A 160 -22.48 -14.23 8.76
C ASN A 160 -23.14 -12.91 9.19
N ALA A 161 -22.38 -11.99 9.80
CA ALA A 161 -22.85 -10.66 10.13
C ALA A 161 -23.19 -9.85 8.85
N TYR A 162 -22.30 -9.86 7.85
CA TYR A 162 -22.54 -9.20 6.57
C TYR A 162 -23.75 -9.78 5.83
N LEU A 163 -23.88 -11.11 5.76
CA LEU A 163 -25.05 -11.77 5.17
C LEU A 163 -26.34 -11.39 5.91
N SER A 164 -26.31 -11.30 7.24
CA SER A 164 -27.45 -10.86 8.06
C SER A 164 -27.87 -9.42 7.75
N GLU A 165 -26.92 -8.48 7.68
CA GLU A 165 -27.22 -7.08 7.40
C GLU A 165 -27.68 -6.85 5.94
N ILE A 166 -27.10 -7.58 4.97
CA ILE A 166 -27.59 -7.56 3.59
C ILE A 166 -29.02 -8.14 3.53
N ALA A 167 -29.29 -9.27 4.18
CA ALA A 167 -30.63 -9.86 4.20
C ALA A 167 -31.67 -8.89 4.79
N LYS A 168 -31.39 -8.29 5.95
CA LYS A 168 -32.23 -7.25 6.57
C LYS A 168 -32.45 -6.05 5.63
N GLY A 169 -31.37 -5.52 5.03
CA GLY A 169 -31.41 -4.34 4.18
C GLY A 169 -32.23 -4.50 2.89
N TYR A 170 -32.37 -5.73 2.38
CA TYR A 170 -33.18 -6.05 1.20
C TYR A 170 -34.51 -6.77 1.54
N GLY A 171 -34.82 -7.00 2.82
CA GLY A 171 -36.07 -7.64 3.26
C GLY A 171 -36.13 -9.16 3.10
N VAL A 172 -34.98 -9.81 2.91
CA VAL A 172 -34.85 -11.26 2.75
C VAL A 172 -34.87 -11.94 4.12
N LYS A 173 -35.70 -12.99 4.27
CA LYS A 173 -35.70 -13.81 5.49
C LYS A 173 -34.54 -14.80 5.45
N TRP A 174 -33.45 -14.45 6.14
CA TRP A 174 -32.29 -15.32 6.32
C TRP A 174 -31.77 -15.21 7.77
N SER A 175 -31.23 -16.32 8.28
CA SER A 175 -30.53 -16.41 9.56
C SER A 175 -29.24 -17.21 9.37
N PRO A 176 -28.17 -16.93 10.13
CA PRO A 176 -27.00 -17.79 10.17
C PRO A 176 -27.36 -19.24 10.55
N PRO A 177 -26.63 -20.25 10.05
CA PRO A 177 -26.70 -21.61 10.60
C PRO A 177 -26.28 -21.64 12.07
N GLU A 178 -26.91 -22.49 12.87
CA GLU A 178 -26.63 -22.59 14.31
C GLU A 178 -25.24 -23.20 14.60
N ASP A 179 -24.67 -23.97 13.67
CA ASP A 179 -23.34 -24.57 13.82
C ASP A 179 -22.19 -23.53 13.89
N ASP A 180 -22.35 -22.36 13.27
CA ASP A 180 -21.29 -21.31 13.21
C ASP A 180 -21.16 -20.49 14.52
N VAL A 181 -22.06 -20.66 15.50
CA VAL A 181 -22.04 -19.87 16.76
C VAL A 181 -21.49 -20.63 17.97
N GLU A 182 -21.35 -21.96 17.91
CA GLU A 182 -20.84 -22.75 19.05
C GLU A 182 -19.31 -22.90 19.06
N GLU A 183 -18.62 -22.78 17.91
CA GLU A 183 -17.20 -23.14 17.78
C GLU A 183 -16.19 -22.14 18.40
N GLN A 184 -16.64 -21.06 19.07
CA GLN A 184 -15.76 -20.05 19.70
C GLN A 184 -16.09 -19.69 21.15
N VAL A 185 -16.77 -20.56 21.90
CA VAL A 185 -16.61 -20.58 23.36
C VAL A 185 -15.35 -21.41 23.70
N PRO A 186 -14.31 -20.83 24.31
CA PRO A 186 -13.20 -21.62 24.83
C PRO A 186 -13.70 -22.41 26.04
N SER A 187 -13.99 -23.70 25.85
CA SER A 187 -14.34 -24.63 26.92
C SER A 187 -13.17 -24.79 27.88
N THR A 188 -13.16 -23.98 28.94
CA THR A 188 -12.19 -24.08 30.04
C THR A 188 -12.73 -24.98 31.13
N ASP A 189 -12.89 -26.27 30.85
CA ASP A 189 -13.17 -27.28 31.89
C ASP A 189 -12.45 -28.60 31.59
N ASP A 190 -11.91 -29.18 32.66
CA ASP A 190 -11.41 -30.55 32.84
C ASP A 190 -10.27 -31.07 31.93
N VAL A 191 -9.04 -30.93 32.43
CA VAL A 191 -7.97 -31.92 32.24
C VAL A 191 -7.66 -32.54 33.60
N ASP A 192 -8.37 -33.61 33.95
CA ASP A 192 -8.06 -34.43 35.13
C ASP A 192 -6.86 -35.36 34.86
N ASP A 193 -6.13 -35.69 35.92
CA ASP A 193 -4.78 -36.26 35.89
C ASP A 193 -4.82 -37.80 36.04
N THR A 194 -4.12 -38.55 35.19
CA THR A 194 -3.52 -39.86 35.58
C THR A 194 -2.57 -40.46 34.52
N PRO A 195 -1.44 -41.09 34.91
CA PRO A 195 -0.47 -41.69 33.98
C PRO A 195 -0.32 -43.24 34.08
N ASP A 196 -0.39 -43.95 32.94
CA ASP A 196 0.23 -45.27 32.62
C ASP A 196 0.10 -45.53 31.07
N GLY A 197 0.68 -46.51 30.37
CA GLY A 197 1.63 -47.57 30.76
C GLY A 197 2.16 -48.42 29.57
N GLY A 198 3.49 -48.54 29.45
CA GLY A 198 4.23 -49.71 28.92
C GLY A 198 3.82 -50.45 27.63
N VAL A 199 4.45 -50.09 26.50
CA VAL A 199 5.05 -50.94 25.43
C VAL A 199 4.54 -52.39 25.18
N LYS A 200 4.13 -52.70 23.93
CA LYS A 200 4.65 -53.83 23.09
C LYS A 200 4.08 -53.93 21.66
N GLU A 201 4.96 -54.17 20.68
CA GLU A 201 4.62 -54.75 19.35
C GLU A 201 4.40 -56.28 19.45
N PRO A 202 3.88 -56.97 18.39
CA PRO A 202 4.81 -57.57 17.41
C PRO A 202 4.34 -57.79 15.94
N THR A 203 5.31 -57.74 15.02
CA THR A 203 5.53 -58.59 13.80
C THR A 203 4.57 -58.61 12.57
N SER A 204 5.05 -57.99 11.47
CA SER A 204 5.42 -58.60 10.15
C SER A 204 4.37 -59.31 9.24
N PRO A 205 4.68 -59.53 7.93
CA PRO A 205 5.03 -58.59 6.85
C PRO A 205 4.10 -58.79 5.60
N LEU A 206 4.35 -58.12 4.45
CA LEU A 206 4.30 -58.71 3.07
C LEU A 206 4.43 -57.63 1.96
N ASP A 207 5.39 -57.90 1.05
CA ASP A 207 5.51 -57.62 -0.39
C ASP A 207 5.39 -56.23 -1.03
N ALA A 208 6.30 -56.04 -2.00
CA ALA A 208 6.38 -54.93 -2.93
C ALA A 208 6.24 -55.45 -4.38
N GLU A 209 5.61 -54.65 -5.24
CA GLU A 209 5.72 -54.55 -6.71
C GLU A 209 4.56 -53.58 -7.14
N HIS A 210 4.57 -52.86 -8.27
CA HIS A 210 5.28 -53.06 -9.53
C HIS A 210 5.47 -51.70 -10.24
N LEU A 211 6.63 -51.46 -10.85
CA LEU A 211 6.91 -50.35 -11.78
C LEU A 211 7.13 -50.95 -13.18
N PRO A 212 6.49 -50.45 -14.25
CA PRO A 212 6.88 -50.80 -15.62
C PRO A 212 7.82 -49.75 -16.25
N PRO A 213 8.74 -50.15 -17.17
CA PRO A 213 9.86 -49.32 -17.63
C PRO A 213 9.74 -48.82 -19.08
N GLY A 214 10.70 -48.01 -19.55
CA GLY A 214 10.71 -47.43 -20.90
C GLY A 214 11.76 -48.01 -21.87
N VAL A 215 11.54 -47.78 -23.19
CA VAL A 215 12.46 -47.97 -24.35
C VAL A 215 11.96 -47.04 -25.49
N GLY A 216 12.75 -46.45 -26.41
CA GLY A 216 14.21 -46.28 -26.49
C GLY A 216 14.75 -46.28 -27.95
N VAL A 217 15.63 -45.30 -28.29
CA VAL A 217 16.51 -45.22 -29.51
C VAL A 217 15.77 -45.10 -30.90
N SER A 218 16.25 -44.48 -32.00
CA SER A 218 17.58 -43.98 -32.44
C SER A 218 17.56 -42.81 -33.48
N ASP A 219 18.56 -41.94 -33.37
CA ASP A 219 19.47 -41.30 -34.36
C ASP A 219 19.14 -40.95 -35.85
N SER A 220 19.61 -39.75 -36.28
CA SER A 220 19.96 -39.26 -37.65
C SER A 220 18.82 -39.06 -38.71
N VAL A 221 18.83 -38.14 -39.71
CA VAL A 221 19.83 -37.18 -40.26
C VAL A 221 19.16 -35.92 -40.92
N ALA A 222 19.94 -34.84 -41.09
CA ALA A 222 19.94 -33.83 -42.19
C ALA A 222 18.85 -32.72 -42.35
N ARG A 223 19.35 -31.46 -42.35
CA ARG A 223 19.02 -30.22 -43.12
C ARG A 223 17.69 -30.21 -43.95
N GLU A 224 16.87 -29.15 -43.96
CA GLU A 224 17.23 -27.79 -44.43
C GLU A 224 16.16 -26.69 -44.15
N GLY A 225 16.60 -25.45 -43.89
CA GLY A 225 15.94 -24.18 -44.27
C GLY A 225 14.50 -23.81 -43.87
N ARG A 226 14.35 -22.91 -42.88
CA ARG A 226 13.55 -21.66 -43.02
C ARG A 226 13.94 -20.58 -42.01
N LYS A 227 13.86 -19.31 -42.44
CA LYS A 227 14.35 -18.11 -41.74
C LYS A 227 13.25 -17.50 -40.86
N THR A 228 13.60 -16.96 -39.70
CA THR A 228 12.81 -15.94 -38.98
C THR A 228 13.60 -14.63 -38.89
N PRO A 229 12.95 -13.44 -38.91
CA PRO A 229 13.67 -12.17 -39.05
C PRO A 229 14.31 -11.71 -37.74
N ARG A 230 15.55 -11.20 -37.79
CA ARG A 230 16.17 -10.48 -36.68
C ARG A 230 15.70 -9.01 -36.67
N LEU A 231 15.50 -8.47 -35.47
CA LEU A 231 15.29 -7.04 -35.25
C LEU A 231 16.60 -6.26 -35.53
N PRO A 232 16.55 -5.01 -36.01
CA PRO A 232 17.76 -4.21 -36.26
C PRO A 232 18.50 -3.82 -34.98
N GLU A 233 19.83 -3.88 -35.03
CA GLU A 233 20.74 -3.34 -34.01
C GLU A 233 20.91 -1.82 -34.21
N LEU A 234 21.02 -1.07 -33.10
CA LEU A 234 21.33 0.36 -33.15
C LEU A 234 22.86 0.56 -33.26
N PRO A 235 23.35 1.35 -34.25
CA PRO A 235 24.77 1.68 -34.34
C PRO A 235 25.22 2.67 -33.24
N PRO A 236 26.53 2.77 -32.97
CA PRO A 236 27.07 3.32 -31.73
C PRO A 236 27.19 4.86 -31.71
N THR A 237 27.43 5.37 -30.50
CA THR A 237 27.96 6.71 -30.23
C THR A 237 29.39 6.86 -30.76
N GLU A 238 29.68 8.00 -31.40
CA GLU A 238 31.04 8.48 -31.63
C GLU A 238 31.21 9.86 -30.99
N ASP A 239 32.28 10.01 -30.20
CA ASP A 239 32.80 11.30 -29.74
C ASP A 239 33.61 11.94 -30.88
N GLU A 240 33.48 13.24 -31.10
CA GLU A 240 34.55 14.04 -31.72
C GLU A 240 34.94 15.22 -30.83
N ILE A 241 36.25 15.43 -30.74
CA ILE A 241 36.91 16.45 -29.92
C ILE A 241 37.75 17.32 -30.86
N GLU A 242 37.41 18.60 -30.99
CA GLU A 242 38.31 19.75 -31.22
C GLU A 242 37.45 21.03 -31.09
N GLY A 243 37.82 22.08 -30.34
CA GLY A 243 38.99 22.95 -30.54
C GLY A 243 38.53 24.15 -31.38
N THR A 244 38.37 25.38 -30.86
CA THR A 244 39.43 26.26 -30.33
C THR A 244 38.90 27.51 -29.60
N LYS A 245 39.74 28.08 -28.72
CA LYS A 245 40.01 29.51 -28.35
C LYS A 245 39.01 30.59 -28.86
N GLU A 246 38.61 31.59 -28.07
CA GLU A 246 39.46 32.75 -27.67
C GLU A 246 39.10 33.39 -26.31
N ALA A 247 39.85 34.43 -25.89
CA ALA A 247 39.89 34.97 -24.53
C ALA A 247 39.63 36.48 -24.40
N SER A 248 39.06 36.90 -23.26
CA SER A 248 39.30 38.17 -22.53
C SER A 248 38.43 38.16 -21.25
N ALA A 249 38.86 38.44 -20.01
CA ALA A 249 39.84 39.35 -19.40
C ALA A 249 39.25 40.71 -18.94
N ALA A 250 38.85 40.79 -17.65
CA ALA A 250 38.83 41.96 -16.73
C ALA A 250 38.04 41.58 -15.45
N ALA A 251 38.68 41.39 -14.29
CA ALA A 251 38.89 42.41 -13.24
C ALA A 251 37.57 42.78 -12.49
N GLU A 252 37.30 42.16 -11.34
CA GLU A 252 37.67 42.64 -9.98
C GLU A 252 37.14 44.04 -9.62
N ASP A 253 36.22 44.11 -8.64
CA ASP A 253 36.28 45.12 -7.58
C ASP A 253 35.77 44.53 -6.25
N LYS A 254 36.33 44.99 -5.13
CA LYS A 254 36.09 44.53 -3.76
C LYS A 254 35.49 45.67 -2.95
N LYS A 255 34.44 45.41 -2.17
CA LYS A 255 34.22 46.18 -0.94
C LYS A 255 33.52 45.42 0.17
N ALA A 256 34.26 45.19 1.25
CA ALA A 256 33.72 44.84 2.55
C ALA A 256 33.44 46.12 3.34
N VAL A 257 32.32 46.15 4.08
CA VAL A 257 32.10 47.12 5.18
C VAL A 257 31.46 46.38 6.36
N SER A 258 32.06 46.64 7.53
CA SER A 258 31.65 46.36 8.92
C SER A 258 30.14 46.35 9.22
N GLU A 259 29.58 45.45 10.03
CA GLU A 259 29.76 45.20 11.50
C GLU A 259 28.73 45.95 12.38
N LYS A 260 28.26 45.26 13.44
CA LYS A 260 27.47 45.74 14.61
C LYS A 260 25.99 46.10 14.40
N GLY A 261 25.13 45.37 15.11
CA GLY A 261 23.69 45.63 15.21
C GLY A 261 22.95 44.74 16.22
N LYS A 262 23.62 44.26 17.28
CA LYS A 262 23.02 43.40 18.30
C LYS A 262 22.28 44.26 19.33
N VAL A 263 20.95 44.33 19.25
CA VAL A 263 20.10 44.78 20.38
C VAL A 263 19.29 43.59 20.88
N GLN A 264 19.55 43.24 22.13
CA GLN A 264 19.03 42.08 22.82
C GLN A 264 18.04 42.58 23.88
N SER A 265 16.74 42.54 23.59
CA SER A 265 15.70 42.75 24.60
C SER A 265 15.38 41.43 25.31
N LYS A 266 15.09 41.50 26.61
CA LYS A 266 14.92 40.35 27.49
C LYS A 266 13.77 39.43 27.06
N PRO A 267 13.82 38.12 27.36
CA PRO A 267 12.64 37.28 27.35
C PRO A 267 11.62 37.83 28.36
N ALA A 268 10.39 38.03 27.92
CA ALA A 268 9.25 37.99 28.83
C ALA A 268 9.03 36.53 29.26
N GLU A 269 8.47 36.33 30.45
CA GLU A 269 8.07 35.01 30.92
C GLU A 269 7.07 34.37 29.94
N PRO A 270 7.03 33.03 29.83
CA PRO A 270 6.13 32.37 28.90
C PRO A 270 4.67 32.55 29.37
N GLU A 271 3.98 33.58 28.84
CA GLU A 271 2.52 33.53 28.76
C GLU A 271 2.16 32.28 27.96
N ASP A 272 1.61 31.28 28.66
CA ASP A 272 1.20 29.99 28.11
C ASP A 272 0.54 30.18 26.74
N ASP A 273 1.13 29.59 25.69
CA ASP A 273 0.76 29.81 24.28
C ASP A 273 -0.74 29.61 24.05
N PHE A 274 -1.35 28.69 24.81
CA PHE A 274 -2.78 28.41 24.81
C PHE A 274 -3.62 29.63 25.22
N THR A 275 -3.16 30.38 26.23
CA THR A 275 -3.79 31.61 26.73
C THR A 275 -3.67 32.74 25.71
N MET A 276 -2.52 32.86 25.03
CA MET A 276 -2.32 33.85 23.98
C MET A 276 -3.18 33.55 22.74
N LEU A 277 -3.38 32.26 22.42
CA LEU A 277 -4.31 31.81 21.39
C LEU A 277 -5.77 32.11 21.77
N ALA A 278 -6.17 31.83 23.01
CA ALA A 278 -7.52 32.10 23.51
C ALA A 278 -7.89 33.60 23.40
N LYS A 279 -7.00 34.50 23.85
CA LYS A 279 -7.16 35.96 23.69
C LYS A 279 -7.34 36.36 22.21
N ARG A 280 -6.60 35.75 21.28
CA ARG A 280 -6.73 35.99 19.82
C ARG A 280 -8.09 35.52 19.26
N PHE A 281 -8.55 34.33 19.62
CA PHE A 281 -9.86 33.83 19.21
C PHE A 281 -11.01 34.67 19.79
N GLU A 282 -10.89 35.14 21.04
CA GLU A 282 -11.89 36.01 21.65
C GLU A 282 -11.96 37.38 20.96
N ALA A 283 -10.82 37.96 20.56
CA ALA A 283 -10.75 39.20 19.80
C ALA A 283 -11.40 39.09 18.40
N LEU A 284 -11.26 37.93 17.75
CA LEU A 284 -11.90 37.64 16.46
C LEU A 284 -13.43 37.46 16.56
N LYS A 285 -13.95 37.11 17.73
CA LYS A 285 -15.40 36.89 17.98
C LYS A 285 -16.18 38.18 18.30
N LYS A 286 -15.49 39.32 18.48
CA LYS A 286 -16.08 40.64 18.77
C LYS A 286 -16.13 41.56 17.54
N ARG A 287 -16.16 40.98 16.33
CA ARG A 287 -16.15 41.70 15.04
C ARG A 287 -17.27 41.25 14.13
#